data_AF-A0A949V4M9-F1
#
_entry.id   AF-A0A949V4M9-F1
#
_cell.length_a   1.000
_cell.length_b   1.000
_cell.length_c   1.000
_cell.angle_alpha   90.00
_cell.angle_beta   90.00
_cell.angle_gamma   90.00
#
_symmetry.space_group_name_H-M   'P 1'
#
loop_
_entity.id
_entity.type
_entity.pdbx_description
1 polymer ?
#
loop_
_entity_poly.entity_id
_entity_poly.type
_entity_poly.pdbx_seq_one_letter_code
_entity_poly.pdbx_strand_id
1 'polypeptide(L)' 'MAGTQHTQTHPKYQYRFMALLRADMTAAPCRLTIEATSEQEARQRLSGRYILSFAGCIPAQEVRHV' A
#
# COMPACT_ATOMS: atom_id res chain seq x y z
N MET A 1 3.01 25.93 -26.39
CA MET A 1 1.96 24.92 -26.15
C MET A 1 2.63 23.71 -25.50
N ALA A 2 2.79 23.69 -24.18
CA ALA A 2 3.36 22.54 -23.48
C ALA A 2 2.27 21.48 -23.34
N GLY A 3 2.38 20.40 -24.11
CA GLY A 3 1.51 19.24 -23.98
C GLY A 3 1.71 18.65 -22.60
N THR A 4 0.69 18.74 -21.76
CA THR A 4 0.57 17.98 -20.52
C THR A 4 0.43 16.51 -20.89
N GLN A 5 1.55 15.84 -21.15
CA GLN A 5 1.61 14.39 -21.20
C GLN A 5 1.42 13.86 -19.78
N HIS A 6 0.17 13.84 -19.32
CA HIS A 6 -0.25 13.00 -18.21
C HIS A 6 -0.45 11.60 -18.76
N THR A 7 0.64 10.85 -18.97
CA THR A 7 0.56 9.38 -18.89
C THR A 7 0.33 9.05 -17.43
N GLN A 8 -0.91 9.22 -16.98
CA GLN A 8 -1.38 8.73 -15.69
C GLN A 8 -1.49 7.20 -15.77
N THR A 9 -0.37 6.51 -15.97
CA THR A 9 -0.20 5.18 -15.39
C THR A 9 -0.23 5.41 -13.90
N HIS A 10 -1.40 5.31 -13.26
CA HIS A 10 -1.52 5.36 -11.81
C HIS A 10 -0.47 4.41 -11.23
N PRO A 11 0.63 4.90 -10.65
CA PRO A 11 1.69 4.02 -10.22
C PRO A 11 1.09 3.20 -9.09
N LYS A 12 0.88 1.91 -9.34
CA LYS A 12 0.46 0.99 -8.30
C LYS A 12 1.68 0.80 -7.42
N TYR A 13 1.53 1.13 -6.16
CA TYR A 13 2.55 0.83 -5.16
C TYR A 13 2.09 -0.40 -4.39
N GLN A 14 3.04 -1.27 -4.07
CA GLN A 14 2.82 -2.30 -3.07
C GLN A 14 3.11 -1.71 -1.70
N TYR A 15 2.04 -1.43 -0.97
CA TYR A 15 2.09 -1.01 0.42
C TYR A 15 2.21 -2.22 1.33
N ARG A 16 3.14 -2.15 2.28
CA ARG A 16 3.41 -3.20 3.26
C ARG A 16 3.01 -2.69 4.64
N PHE A 17 2.31 -3.53 5.39
CA PHE A 17 1.90 -3.25 6.76
C PHE A 17 2.24 -4.41 7.66
N MET A 18 2.61 -4.10 8.90
CA MET A 18 2.46 -5.03 10.01
C MET A 18 1.02 -4.92 10.53
N ALA A 19 0.33 -6.04 10.55
CA ALA A 19 -1.09 -6.12 10.86
C ALA A 19 -1.32 -7.03 12.07
N LEU A 20 -2.15 -6.56 12.99
CA LEU A 20 -2.64 -7.32 14.14
C LEU A 20 -4.14 -7.47 13.99
N LEU A 21 -4.66 -8.68 14.16
CA LEU A 21 -6.09 -8.92 14.04
C LEU A 21 -6.81 -8.32 15.24
N ARG A 22 -7.81 -7.46 15.02
CA ARG A 22 -8.57 -6.83 16.13
C ARG A 22 -9.34 -7.84 16.97
N ALA A 23 -9.82 -8.90 16.33
CA ALA A 23 -10.58 -9.96 16.98
C ALA A 23 -9.70 -10.87 17.85
N ASP A 24 -8.38 -10.86 17.64
CA ASP A 24 -7.44 -11.69 18.38
C ASP A 24 -6.18 -10.88 18.70
N MET A 25 -6.19 -10.25 19.86
CA MET A 25 -5.06 -9.46 20.36
C MET A 25 -3.87 -10.31 20.81
N THR A 26 -4.03 -11.64 20.87
CA THR A 26 -2.94 -12.59 21.17
C THR A 26 -2.30 -13.14 19.91
N ALA A 27 -2.93 -12.93 18.74
CA ALA A 27 -2.39 -13.36 17.46
C ALA A 27 -1.04 -12.68 17.19
N ALA A 28 -0.11 -13.46 16.65
CA ALA A 28 1.16 -12.93 16.19
C ALA A 28 0.94 -11.86 15.10
N PRO A 29 1.71 -10.75 15.12
CA PRO A 29 1.68 -9.79 14.03
C PRO A 29 1.96 -10.48 12.69
N CYS A 30 1.15 -10.18 11.69
CA CYS A 30 1.32 -10.70 10.34
C CYS A 30 1.70 -9.57 9.38
N ARG A 31 2.51 -9.89 8.36
CA ARG A 31 2.86 -8.93 7.32
C ARG A 31 1.82 -9.00 6.20
N LEU A 32 1.16 -7.88 5.92
CA LEU A 32 0.24 -7.73 4.80
C LEU A 32 0.87 -6.88 3.70
N THR A 33 0.66 -7.28 2.46
CA THR A 33 1.06 -6.50 1.27
C THR A 33 -0.18 -6.25 0.44
N ILE A 34 -0.36 -5.02 -0.02
CA ILE A 34 -1.52 -4.65 -0.84
C ILE A 34 -1.10 -3.66 -1.92
N GLU A 35 -1.61 -3.87 -3.13
CA GLU A 35 -1.47 -2.93 -4.22
C GLU A 35 -2.56 -1.86 -4.12
N ALA A 36 -2.10 -0.62 -4.02
CA ALA A 36 -2.98 0.54 -4.00
C ALA A 36 -2.32 1.73 -4.69
N THR A 37 -3.12 2.74 -4.98
CA THR A 37 -2.63 4.00 -5.54
C THR A 37 -2.16 4.99 -4.45
N SER A 38 -2.57 4.74 -3.20
CA SER A 38 -2.17 5.53 -2.03
C SER A 38 -2.15 4.68 -0.74
N GLU A 39 -1.41 5.13 0.28
CA GLU A 39 -1.42 4.46 1.59
C GLU A 39 -2.82 4.50 2.22
N GLN A 40 -3.57 5.58 2.00
CA GLN A 40 -4.92 5.73 2.54
C GLN A 40 -5.87 4.69 1.95
N GLU A 41 -5.86 4.48 0.63
CA GLU A 41 -6.65 3.44 -0.01
C GLU A 41 -6.26 2.05 0.51
N ALA A 42 -4.96 1.77 0.61
CA ALA A 42 -4.44 0.53 1.16
C ALA A 42 -4.93 0.28 2.61
N ARG A 43 -4.87 1.32 3.45
CA ARG A 43 -5.30 1.29 4.85
C ARG A 43 -6.81 1.08 4.95
N GLN A 44 -7.61 1.75 4.14
CA GLN A 44 -9.08 1.61 4.13
C GLN A 44 -9.53 0.17 3.83
N ARG A 45 -8.83 -0.54 2.93
CA ARG A 45 -9.15 -1.93 2.60
C ARG A 45 -8.92 -2.90 3.77
N LEU A 46 -8.02 -2.58 4.70
CA LEU A 46 -7.58 -3.47 5.77
C LEU A 46 -8.04 -3.05 7.18
N SER A 47 -8.37 -1.77 7.37
CA SER A 47 -8.67 -1.16 8.69
C SER A 47 -9.89 -1.74 9.40
N GLY A 48 -10.80 -2.37 8.66
CA GLY A 48 -11.99 -3.01 9.24
C GLY A 48 -11.67 -4.20 10.15
N ARG A 49 -10.58 -4.92 9.88
CA ARG A 49 -10.23 -6.17 10.58
C ARG A 49 -8.90 -6.09 11.33
N TYR A 50 -8.01 -5.20 10.90
CA TYR A 50 -6.64 -5.16 11.40
C TYR A 50 -6.31 -3.80 12.03
N ILE A 51 -5.48 -3.84 13.08
CA ILE A 51 -4.66 -2.69 13.50
C ILE A 51 -3.43 -2.70 12.62
N LEU A 52 -3.15 -1.58 11.95
CA LEU A 52 -2.11 -1.48 10.93
C LEU A 52 -1.00 -0.54 11.38
N SER A 53 0.24 -1.03 11.28
CA SER A 53 1.45 -0.22 11.34
C SER A 53 2.12 -0.24 9.96
N PHE A 54 2.43 0.95 9.43
CA PHE A 54 3.04 1.07 8.10
C PHE A 54 4.49 0.56 8.13
N ALA A 55 4.83 -0.33 7.20
CA ALA A 55 6.16 -0.94 7.11
C ALA A 55 6.95 -0.50 5.87
N GLY A 56 6.30 0.15 4.90
CA GLY A 56 6.97 0.66 3.70
C GLY A 56 6.12 0.53 2.43
N CYS A 57 6.58 1.15 1.35
CA CYS A 57 5.99 0.97 0.02
C CYS A 57 7.09 0.77 -1.02
N ILE A 58 6.79 -0.01 -2.05
CA ILE A 58 7.65 -0.15 -3.22
C ILE A 58 6.81 0.10 -4.48
N PRO A 59 7.37 0.73 -5.53
CA PRO A 59 6.67 0.84 -6.80
C PRO A 59 6.50 -0.55 -7.40
N ALA A 60 5.29 -0.90 -7.86
CA ALA A 60 5.04 -2.19 -8.51
C ALA A 60 5.68 -2.27 -9.90
N GLN A 61 6.00 -1.12 -10.50
CA GLN A 61 6.73 -1.03 -11.75
C GLN A 61 8.16 -0.55 -11.48
N GLU A 62 9.13 -1.26 -12.03
CA GLU A 62 10.55 -0.90 -11.96
C GLU A 62 10.74 0.50 -12.56
N VAL A 63 11.18 1.45 -11.74
CA VAL A 63 11.51 2.80 -12.23
C VAL A 63 12.82 2.70 -12.99
N ARG A 64 12.74 2.59 -14.32
CA ARG A 64 13.90 2.77 -15.19
C ARG A 64 14.27 4.25 -15.14
N HIS A 65 15.35 4.57 -14.44
CA HIS A 65 16.01 5.86 -14.62
C HIS A 65 16.69 5.83 -16.00
N VAL A 66 16.21 6.68 -16.92
CA VAL A 66 16.84 6.98 -18.22
C VAL A 66 17.75 8.19 -18.08
#